data_AF-A0A927B8F5-F1
#
_entry.id   AF-A0A927B8F5-F1
#
_cell.length_a   1.000
_cell.length_b   1.000
_cell.length_c   1.000
_cell.angle_alpha   90.00
_cell.angle_beta   90.00
_cell.angle_gamma   90.00
#
_symmetry.space_group_name_H-M   'P 1'
#
loop_
_entity.id
_entity.type
_entity.pdbx_description
1 polymer ?
#
loop_
_entity_poly.entity_id
_entity_poly.type
_entity_poly.pdbx_seq_one_letter_code
_entity_poly.pdbx_strand_id
1 'polypeptide(L)'
;MQQHELIMRQMVEQIHLGKLNLDQAAVQFEVNRKTVRHWVNKVEKEAQTNRQMASEQPDLPPTPKKAALPRSPLQGEDQHELRAKVHALEEELEEAKFKALYYSTIVKVAEQELGVDIEKKSATKPSDSCS
;
A
#
# COMPACT_ATOMS: atom_id res chain seq x y z
N MET A 1 -7.71 -19.44 -27.61
CA MET A 1 -8.40 -18.38 -26.84
C MET A 1 -7.66 -17.97 -25.56
N GLN A 2 -6.87 -18.85 -24.92
CA GLN A 2 -6.25 -18.58 -23.60
C GLN A 2 -5.17 -17.48 -23.61
N GLN A 3 -4.41 -17.31 -24.69
CA GLN A 3 -3.33 -16.31 -24.76
C GLN A 3 -3.84 -14.87 -24.65
N HIS A 4 -4.95 -14.55 -25.30
CA HIS A 4 -5.55 -13.22 -25.24
C HIS A 4 -6.04 -12.86 -23.83
N GLU A 5 -6.56 -13.84 -23.09
CA GLU A 5 -6.99 -13.66 -21.71
C GLU A 5 -5.83 -13.45 -20.74
N LEU A 6 -4.69 -14.13 -20.96
CA LEU A 6 -3.48 -13.90 -20.16
C LEU A 6 -2.94 -12.48 -20.35
N ILE A 7 -2.88 -12.01 -21.60
CA ILE A 7 -2.45 -10.64 -21.92
C ILE A 7 -3.40 -9.62 -21.28
N MET A 8 -4.71 -9.85 -21.36
CA MET A 8 -5.72 -9.03 -20.71
C MET A 8 -5.50 -8.95 -19.19
N ARG A 9 -5.31 -10.09 -18.52
CA ARG A 9 -5.10 -10.14 -17.05
C ARG A 9 -3.81 -9.44 -16.65
N GLN A 10 -2.72 -9.65 -17.40
CA GLN A 10 -1.44 -8.98 -17.16
C GLN A 10 -1.57 -7.46 -17.31
N MET A 11 -2.30 -6.98 -18.32
CA MET A 11 -2.56 -5.55 -18.51
C MET A 11 -3.35 -4.97 -17.33
N VAL A 12 -4.43 -5.64 -16.90
CA VAL A 12 -5.25 -5.20 -15.76
C VAL A 12 -4.43 -5.20 -14.46
N GLU A 13 -3.56 -6.18 -14.26
CA GLU A 13 -2.66 -6.23 -13.10
C GLU A 13 -1.69 -5.03 -13.07
N GLN A 14 -1.11 -4.65 -14.22
CA GLN A 14 -0.24 -3.48 -14.31
C GLN A 14 -0.98 -2.17 -14.02
N ILE A 15 -2.27 -2.08 -14.38
CA ILE A 15 -3.14 -0.95 -14.04
C ILE A 15 -3.42 -0.92 -12.53
N HIS A 16 -3.75 -2.05 -11.92
CA HIS A 16 -4.01 -2.13 -10.47
C HIS A 16 -2.77 -1.84 -9.62
N LEU A 17 -1.58 -2.17 -10.10
CA LEU A 17 -0.31 -1.83 -9.47
C LEU A 17 0.08 -0.35 -9.66
N GLY A 18 -0.71 0.44 -10.39
CA GLY A 18 -0.43 1.84 -10.68
C GLY A 18 0.75 2.07 -11.62
N LYS A 19 1.26 1.01 -12.27
CA LYS A 19 2.38 1.10 -13.22
C LYS A 19 1.95 1.71 -14.56
N LEU A 20 0.67 1.56 -14.92
CA LEU A 20 0.08 2.08 -16.14
C LEU A 20 -1.27 2.75 -15.85
N ASN A 21 -1.49 3.93 -16.40
CA ASN A 21 -2.82 4.54 -16.48
C ASN A 21 -3.65 3.88 -17.60
N LEU A 22 -4.99 3.98 -17.56
CA LEU A 22 -5.88 3.43 -18.59
C LEU A 22 -5.51 3.91 -20.00
N ASP A 23 -5.08 5.16 -20.13
CA ASP A 23 -4.70 5.75 -21.41
C ASP A 23 -3.33 5.24 -21.88
N GLN A 24 -2.40 4.99 -20.96
CA GLN A 24 -1.10 4.38 -21.27
C GLN A 24 -1.24 2.91 -21.65
N ALA A 25 -2.09 2.17 -20.94
CA ALA A 25 -2.41 0.78 -21.26
C ALA A 25 -3.09 0.66 -22.63
N ALA A 26 -4.00 1.58 -22.97
CA ALA A 26 -4.63 1.63 -24.29
C ALA A 26 -3.60 1.78 -25.42
N VAL A 27 -2.62 2.67 -25.24
CA VAL A 27 -1.54 2.87 -26.21
C VAL A 27 -0.59 1.67 -26.26
N GLN A 28 -0.17 1.14 -25.11
CA GLN A 28 0.83 0.07 -25.02
C GLN A 28 0.31 -1.27 -25.55
N PHE A 29 -0.97 -1.55 -25.37
CA PHE A 29 -1.60 -2.79 -25.81
C PHE A 29 -2.40 -2.60 -27.12
N GLU A 30 -2.28 -1.44 -27.78
CA GLU A 30 -2.95 -1.08 -29.04
C GLU A 30 -4.47 -1.34 -29.02
N VAL A 31 -5.10 -1.07 -27.89
CA VAL A 31 -6.53 -1.33 -27.67
C VAL A 31 -7.26 -0.05 -27.31
N ASN A 32 -8.53 0.02 -27.68
CA ASN A 32 -9.36 1.17 -27.35
C ASN A 32 -9.52 1.31 -25.83
N ARG A 33 -9.48 2.53 -25.30
CA ARG A 33 -9.72 2.85 -23.89
C ARG A 33 -11.01 2.21 -23.34
N LYS A 34 -12.06 2.15 -24.17
CA LYS A 34 -13.32 1.48 -23.81
C LYS A 34 -13.14 -0.03 -23.59
N THR A 35 -12.30 -0.67 -24.41
CA THR A 35 -11.94 -2.08 -24.29
C THR A 35 -11.12 -2.34 -23.03
N VAL A 36 -10.15 -1.46 -22.73
CA VAL A 36 -9.37 -1.52 -21.47
C VAL A 36 -10.30 -1.46 -20.25
N ARG A 37 -11.23 -0.49 -20.22
CA ARG A 37 -12.22 -0.37 -19.15
C ARG A 37 -13.11 -1.60 -19.04
N HIS A 38 -13.55 -2.14 -20.19
CA HIS A 38 -14.36 -3.35 -20.22
C HIS A 38 -13.60 -4.55 -19.62
N TRP A 39 -12.30 -4.69 -19.93
CA TRP A 39 -11.45 -5.75 -19.40
C TRP A 39 -11.19 -5.63 -17.90
N VAL A 40 -10.94 -4.42 -17.39
CA VAL A 40 -10.84 -4.17 -15.94
C VAL A 40 -12.11 -4.65 -15.24
N ASN A 41 -13.28 -4.18 -15.72
CA ASN A 41 -14.57 -4.57 -15.15
C ASN A 41 -14.84 -6.08 -15.26
N LYS A 42 -14.42 -6.72 -16.35
CA LYS A 42 -14.58 -8.17 -16.54
C LYS A 42 -13.77 -8.95 -15.51
N VAL A 43 -12.49 -8.59 -15.32
CA VAL A 43 -11.60 -9.25 -14.36
C VAL A 43 -12.07 -9.03 -12.91
N GLU A 44 -12.55 -7.83 -12.57
CA GLU A 44 -13.14 -7.55 -11.25
C GLU A 44 -14.38 -8.39 -10.97
N LYS A 45 -15.29 -8.50 -11.95
CA LYS A 45 -16.48 -9.35 -11.84
C LYS A 45 -16.13 -10.82 -11.67
N GLU A 46 -15.19 -11.34 -12.45
CA GLU A 46 -14.72 -12.73 -12.31
C GLU A 46 -14.11 -12.99 -10.93
N ALA A 47 -13.31 -12.04 -10.41
CA ALA A 47 -12.75 -12.14 -9.06
C ALA A 47 -13.83 -12.14 -7.99
N GLN A 48 -14.88 -11.35 -8.16
CA GLN A 48 -16.02 -11.30 -7.24
C GLN A 48 -16.84 -12.60 -7.28
N THR A 49 -17.14 -13.13 -8.46
CA THR A 49 -17.85 -14.41 -8.61
C THR A 49 -17.04 -15.58 -8.03
N ASN A 50 -15.72 -15.62 -8.25
CA ASN A 50 -14.86 -16.63 -7.64
C ASN A 50 -14.85 -16.57 -6.10
N ARG A 51 -14.90 -15.36 -5.52
CA ARG A 51 -15.00 -15.18 -4.06
C ARG A 51 -16.34 -15.69 -3.51
N GLN A 52 -17.43 -15.44 -4.24
CA GLN A 52 -18.77 -15.93 -3.86
C GLN A 52 -18.85 -17.45 -3.93
N MET A 53 -18.36 -18.06 -5.01
CA MET A 53 -18.32 -19.52 -5.13
C MET A 53 -17.39 -20.19 -4.11
N ALA A 54 -16.30 -19.53 -3.70
CA ALA A 54 -15.43 -20.03 -2.63
C ALA A 54 -16.05 -19.93 -1.22
N SER A 55 -17.11 -19.12 -1.04
CA SER A 55 -17.80 -18.98 0.25
C SER A 55 -18.95 -19.98 0.46
N GLU A 56 -19.35 -20.72 -0.58
CA GLU A 56 -20.46 -21.70 -0.53
C GLU A 56 -19.99 -23.16 -0.32
N GLN A 57 -18.69 -23.42 -0.12
CA GLN A 57 -18.23 -24.78 0.21
C GLN A 57 -18.39 -25.08 1.73
N PRO A 58 -19.05 -26.19 2.12
CA PRO A 58 -19.12 -26.63 3.52
C PRO A 58 -17.80 -27.30 3.97
N ASP A 59 -17.35 -26.89 5.16
CA ASP A 59 -16.44 -27.55 6.13
C ASP A 59 -15.17 -28.26 5.63
N LEU A 60 -14.01 -27.60 5.82
CA LEU A 60 -12.72 -28.22 6.14
C LEU A 60 -11.84 -27.23 6.98
N PRO A 61 -10.95 -27.71 7.86
CA PRO A 61 -10.38 -26.95 8.98
C PRO A 61 -9.32 -25.92 8.55
N PRO A 62 -9.01 -24.92 9.41
CA PRO A 62 -8.51 -23.62 8.97
C PRO A 62 -7.03 -23.69 8.57
N THR A 63 -6.70 -23.19 7.38
CA THR A 63 -5.33 -22.79 7.06
C THR A 63 -5.23 -21.26 7.10
N PRO A 64 -4.21 -20.67 7.74
CA PRO A 64 -4.14 -19.22 7.91
C PRO A 64 -3.53 -18.62 6.64
N LYS A 65 -4.37 -18.13 5.73
CA LYS A 65 -3.89 -17.37 4.57
C LYS A 65 -4.66 -16.07 4.39
N LYS A 66 -4.02 -15.03 4.93
CA LYS A 66 -4.02 -13.63 4.51
C LYS A 66 -5.39 -13.01 4.24
N ALA A 67 -5.81 -12.19 5.19
CA ALA A 67 -6.87 -11.21 5.11
C ALA A 67 -6.96 -10.54 3.72
N ALA A 68 -8.01 -10.87 2.98
CA ALA A 68 -8.41 -10.14 1.78
C ALA A 68 -9.49 -9.13 2.20
N LEU A 69 -9.14 -7.85 2.18
CA LEU A 69 -10.09 -6.76 2.40
C LEU A 69 -11.24 -6.82 1.38
N PRO A 70 -12.50 -6.59 1.79
CA PRO A 70 -13.60 -6.36 0.86
C PRO A 70 -13.45 -4.94 0.29
N ARG A 71 -13.25 -4.80 -1.02
CA ARG A 71 -13.40 -3.51 -1.71
C ARG A 71 -14.75 -3.50 -2.42
N SER A 72 -15.70 -2.78 -1.82
CA SER A 72 -17.00 -2.46 -2.39
C SER A 72 -16.92 -1.17 -3.23
N PRO A 73 -17.87 -0.91 -4.14
CA PRO A 73 -17.88 0.30 -4.97
C PRO A 73 -18.49 1.49 -4.22
N LEU A 74 -17.65 2.24 -3.50
CA LEU A 74 -17.97 3.54 -2.88
C LEU A 74 -16.92 4.59 -3.33
N GLN A 75 -16.82 4.88 -4.63
CA GLN A 75 -15.66 5.56 -5.20
C GLN A 75 -15.62 7.11 -5.05
N GLY A 76 -16.64 7.76 -4.49
CA GLY A 76 -16.67 9.22 -4.33
C GLY A 76 -16.24 9.72 -2.95
N GLU A 77 -17.03 9.34 -1.94
CA GLU A 77 -16.85 9.75 -0.53
C GLU A 77 -15.56 9.15 0.04
N ASP A 78 -15.33 7.85 -0.17
CA ASP A 78 -14.12 7.16 0.31
C ASP A 78 -12.84 7.73 -0.31
N GLN A 79 -12.90 8.21 -1.56
CA GLN A 79 -11.72 8.78 -2.21
C GLN A 79 -11.38 10.16 -1.64
N HIS A 80 -12.37 10.97 -1.29
CA HIS A 80 -12.17 12.25 -0.61
C HIS A 80 -11.64 12.03 0.81
N GLU A 81 -12.22 11.12 1.57
CA GLU A 81 -11.74 10.76 2.92
C GLU A 81 -10.31 10.21 2.86
N LEU A 82 -10.00 9.37 1.88
CA LEU A 82 -8.65 8.83 1.69
C LEU A 82 -7.64 9.93 1.37
N ARG A 83 -8.00 10.91 0.52
CA ARG A 83 -7.15 12.07 0.23
C ARG A 83 -6.93 12.95 1.46
N ALA A 84 -7.97 13.18 2.25
CA ALA A 84 -7.86 13.95 3.49
C ALA A 84 -6.92 13.25 4.49
N LYS A 85 -7.02 11.92 4.62
CA LYS A 85 -6.09 11.12 5.44
C LYS A 85 -4.67 11.19 4.94
N VAL A 86 -4.45 11.10 3.62
CA VAL A 86 -3.10 11.24 3.03
C VAL A 86 -2.52 12.60 3.36
N HIS A 87 -3.28 13.68 3.18
CA HIS A 87 -2.82 15.04 3.50
C HIS A 87 -2.45 15.19 4.99
N ALA A 88 -3.32 14.72 5.89
CA ALA A 88 -3.05 14.77 7.33
C ALA A 88 -1.80 13.97 7.71
N LEU A 89 -1.59 12.80 7.10
CA LEU A 89 -0.39 11.99 7.31
C LEU A 89 0.87 12.66 6.74
N GLU A 90 0.76 13.38 5.62
CA GLU A 90 1.87 14.14 5.03
C GLU A 90 2.29 15.31 5.95
N GLU A 91 1.33 16.04 6.52
CA GLU A 91 1.59 17.11 7.50
C GLU A 91 2.25 16.57 8.77
N GLU A 92 1.71 15.49 9.35
CA GLU A 92 2.26 14.88 10.56
C GLU A 92 3.69 14.35 10.33
N LEU A 93 3.96 13.84 9.13
CA LEU A 93 5.28 13.38 8.73
C LEU A 93 6.27 14.55 8.56
N GLU A 94 5.82 15.68 8.03
CA GLU A 94 6.63 16.90 7.95
C GLU A 94 6.99 17.42 9.35
N GLU A 95 6.01 17.50 10.26
CA GLU A 95 6.22 17.92 11.64
C GLU A 95 7.19 16.99 12.37
N ALA A 96 7.03 15.67 12.21
CA ALA A 96 7.92 14.68 12.81
C ALA A 96 9.37 14.81 12.31
N LYS A 97 9.56 15.03 10.99
CA LYS A 97 10.88 15.29 10.40
C LYS A 97 11.51 16.56 10.96
N PHE A 98 10.74 17.64 11.06
CA PHE A 98 11.22 18.89 11.62
C PHE A 98 11.66 18.72 13.08
N LYS A 99 10.82 18.09 13.92
CA LYS A 99 11.16 17.79 15.32
C LYS A 99 12.42 16.95 15.44
N ALA A 100 12.56 15.90 14.63
CA ALA A 100 13.74 15.04 14.64
C ALA A 100 15.02 15.83 14.30
N LEU A 101 14.98 16.67 13.28
CA LEU A 101 16.10 17.53 12.89
C LEU A 101 16.45 18.54 13.99
N TYR A 102 15.43 19.20 14.55
CA TYR A 102 15.59 20.18 15.62
C TYR A 102 16.27 19.58 16.86
N TYR A 103 15.72 18.49 17.39
CA TYR A 103 16.28 17.84 18.58
C TYR A 103 17.66 17.23 18.32
N SER A 104 17.88 16.62 17.16
CA SER A 104 19.22 16.12 16.78
C SER A 104 20.25 17.26 16.72
N THR A 105 19.84 18.45 16.26
CA THR A 105 20.73 19.61 16.19
C THR A 105 21.05 20.12 17.59
N ILE A 106 20.06 20.23 18.48
CA ILE A 106 20.28 20.62 19.88
C ILE A 106 21.23 19.66 20.58
N VAL A 107 21.02 18.35 20.42
CA VAL A 107 21.90 17.33 21.02
C VAL A 107 23.34 17.53 20.54
N LYS A 108 23.56 17.69 19.23
CA LYS A 108 24.92 17.92 18.68
C LYS A 108 25.58 19.18 19.22
N VAL A 109 24.84 20.28 19.33
CA VAL A 109 25.38 21.54 19.89
C VAL A 109 25.72 21.34 21.36
N ALA A 110 24.84 20.69 22.14
CA ALA A 110 25.08 20.42 23.55
C ALA A 110 26.30 19.49 23.76
N GLU A 111 26.46 18.45 22.94
CA GLU A 111 27.65 17.58 22.98
C GLU A 111 28.94 18.35 22.66
N GLN A 112 28.89 19.27 21.69
CA GLN A 112 30.03 20.11 21.32
C GLN A 112 30.41 21.11 22.43
N GLU A 113 29.42 21.75 23.06
CA GLU A 113 29.65 22.77 24.08
C GLU A 113 30.03 22.18 25.44
N LEU A 114 29.42 21.06 25.82
CA LEU A 114 29.62 20.44 27.14
C LEU A 114 30.71 19.35 27.12
N GLY A 115 31.11 18.86 25.95
CA GLY A 115 32.10 17.79 25.80
C GLY A 115 31.67 16.44 26.40
N VAL A 116 30.37 16.25 26.64
CA VAL A 116 29.77 15.00 27.12
C VAL A 116 28.98 14.33 26.01
N ASP A 117 29.06 13.01 25.95
CA ASP A 117 28.34 12.17 25.00
C ASP A 117 26.91 11.96 25.53
N ILE A 118 25.91 12.57 24.87
CA ILE A 118 24.52 12.55 25.32
C ILE A 118 23.79 11.38 24.68
N GLU A 119 24.10 11.05 23.42
CA GLU A 119 23.48 9.92 22.74
C GLU A 119 23.95 8.57 23.29
N LYS A 120 22.99 7.65 23.47
CA LYS A 120 23.31 6.29 23.91
C LYS A 120 23.95 5.51 22.77
N LYS A 121 25.17 5.01 22.97
CA LYS A 121 25.84 4.11 22.01
C LYS A 121 25.02 2.86 21.78
N SER A 122 24.86 2.48 20.52
CA SER A 122 24.11 1.28 20.09
C SER A 122 24.75 -0.05 20.53
N ALA A 123 26.01 -0.04 20.96
CA ALA A 123 26.77 -1.24 21.32
C ALA A 123 26.59 -1.72 22.78
N THR A 124 25.78 -1.03 23.59
CA THR A 124 25.58 -1.44 24.99
C THR A 124 24.57 -2.58 25.07
N LYS A 125 25.05 -3.79 25.38
CA LYS A 125 24.18 -4.93 25.74
C LYS A 125 23.20 -4.49 26.82
N PRO A 126 21.88 -4.67 26.63
CA PRO A 126 20.93 -4.47 27.72
C PRO A 126 21.32 -5.42 28.84
N SER A 127 21.51 -4.90 30.04
CA SER A 127 21.55 -5.73 31.24
C SER A 127 20.14 -6.28 31.42
N ASP A 128 19.95 -7.55 31.04
CA ASP A 128 18.73 -8.28 31.28
C ASP A 128 18.34 -8.16 32.75
N SER A 129 17.04 -7.94 32.95
CA SER A 129 16.34 -7.88 34.22
C SER A 129 16.75 -9.02 35.16
N CYS A 130 17.18 -8.68 36.38
CA CYS A 130 17.32 -9.63 37.48
C CYS A 130 15.99 -10.40 37.65
N SER A 131 16.05 -11.72 37.49
CA SER A 131 15.08 -12.68 38.03
C SER A 131 15.57 -13.17 39.38
#